data_AF-A0A7K2XQX2-F1
#
_entry.id   AF-A0A7K2XQX2-F1
#
_cell.length_a   1.000
_cell.length_b   1.000
_cell.length_c   1.000
_cell.angle_alpha   90.00
_cell.angle_beta   90.00
_cell.angle_gamma   90.00
#
_symmetry.space_group_name_H-M   'P 1'
#
loop_
_entity.id
_entity.type
_entity.pdbx_description
1 polymer ?
#
loop_
_entity_poly.entity_id
_entity_poly.type
_entity_poly.pdbx_seq_one_letter_code
_entity_poly.pdbx_strand_id
1 'polypeptide(L)'
;DAVDALFTSGDLRDRSRRAVDATVDRARNFVRDCERRSGDLLPYITTDQAVHDMDLFRALLGESKVSYYGPSYATFLGAYYATEFPRRVDRVVLDSNIGFTGSWQKFLTGQPMSFQRRFEQDFLPWLAANDATYHLGRTAEEAKASYERLRRALSERPLDLEGTPITPNHLDAAATSLIYSGDRFPDLATLLGVLEHPEAAPQAARKALAEKLKHPLGAQFAADFFSVICQDTPWNHDSAFWVRRSAADSAAYPMAGARELTFASICAAWPRSRAPRVQVTGQGLPPIMMLNSLHDPATYYEGALRAHQGTAGSRLITVGGGDHGVYQSHNPCVDAYVEGFLVDGRMPTEDASCEGKPLPDPTTGR
;
A
#
# COMPACT_ATOMS: atom_id res chain seq x y z
N ASP A 1 0.56 9.84 18.12
CA ASP A 1 0.69 11.31 18.02
C ASP A 1 1.87 11.76 17.17
N ALA A 2 3.12 11.70 17.64
CA ALA A 2 4.27 12.23 16.88
C ALA A 2 4.49 11.54 15.53
N VAL A 3 4.29 10.21 15.47
CA VAL A 3 4.40 9.44 14.22
C VAL A 3 3.22 9.75 13.29
N ASP A 4 2.00 9.86 13.81
CA ASP A 4 0.82 10.18 12.99
C ASP A 4 0.96 11.56 12.34
N ALA A 5 1.57 12.52 13.04
CA ALA A 5 1.83 13.86 12.50
C ALA A 5 2.69 13.85 11.23
N LEU A 6 3.47 12.79 10.94
CA LEU A 6 4.16 12.61 9.65
C LEU A 6 3.19 12.56 8.47
N PHE A 7 2.02 11.95 8.70
CA PHE A 7 1.04 11.62 7.67
C PHE A 7 -0.24 12.44 7.79
N THR A 8 -0.48 13.12 8.91
CA THR A 8 -1.77 13.76 9.16
C THR A 8 -1.68 15.25 9.53
N SER A 9 -0.50 15.80 9.84
CA SER A 9 -0.39 17.21 10.23
C SER A 9 -0.39 18.16 9.03
N GLY A 10 -1.11 19.28 9.13
CA GLY A 10 -1.15 20.34 8.11
C GLY A 10 -1.76 19.88 6.79
N ASP A 11 -1.19 20.37 5.68
CA ASP A 11 -1.52 19.95 4.31
C ASP A 11 -0.21 19.58 3.58
N LEU A 12 -0.05 18.31 3.18
CA LEU A 12 1.15 17.86 2.47
C LEU A 12 1.24 18.43 1.04
N ARG A 13 0.13 18.99 0.51
CA ARG A 13 0.14 19.75 -0.76
C ARG A 13 0.66 21.18 -0.59
N ASP A 14 0.82 21.71 0.64
CA ASP A 14 1.48 23.00 0.85
C ASP A 14 2.97 22.90 0.49
N ARG A 15 3.38 23.67 -0.51
CA ARG A 15 4.76 23.71 -1.02
C ARG A 15 5.55 24.92 -0.52
N SER A 16 5.01 25.66 0.44
CA SER A 16 5.76 26.70 1.14
C SER A 16 7.03 26.09 1.75
N ARG A 17 8.11 26.87 1.78
CA ARG A 17 9.38 26.42 2.36
C ARG A 17 9.17 25.89 3.79
N ARG A 18 8.33 26.58 4.57
CA ARG A 18 7.99 26.17 5.95
C ARG A 18 7.35 24.77 5.99
N ALA A 19 6.38 24.47 5.12
CA ALA A 19 5.72 23.17 5.12
C ALA A 19 6.66 22.05 4.67
N VAL A 20 7.46 22.31 3.63
CA VAL A 20 8.47 21.36 3.13
C VAL A 20 9.51 21.06 4.21
N ASP A 21 10.09 22.09 4.83
CA ASP A 21 11.09 21.94 5.89
C ASP A 21 10.50 21.17 7.08
N ALA A 22 9.25 21.47 7.49
CA ALA A 22 8.58 20.76 8.57
C ALA A 22 8.38 19.26 8.28
N THR A 23 8.04 18.87 7.05
CA THR A 23 7.89 17.46 6.67
C THR A 23 9.23 16.73 6.70
N VAL A 24 10.28 17.34 6.14
CA VAL A 24 11.64 16.77 6.18
C VAL A 24 12.16 16.64 7.61
N ASP A 25 11.92 17.65 8.46
CA ASP A 25 12.36 17.63 9.85
C ASP A 25 11.61 16.59 10.67
N ARG A 26 10.28 16.43 10.50
CA ARG A 26 9.53 15.34 11.14
C ARG A 26 10.07 13.98 10.74
N ALA A 27 10.35 13.77 9.45
CA ALA A 27 10.93 12.51 8.96
C ALA A 27 12.29 12.23 9.62
N ARG A 28 13.19 13.23 9.69
CA ARG A 28 14.47 13.09 10.38
C ARG A 28 14.31 12.81 11.87
N ASN A 29 13.34 13.44 12.54
CA ASN A 29 13.06 13.21 13.96
C ASN A 29 12.60 11.77 14.19
N PHE A 30 11.72 11.26 13.32
CA PHE A 30 11.26 9.88 13.35
C PHE A 30 12.43 8.89 13.21
N VAL A 31 13.33 9.10 12.24
CA VAL A 31 14.53 8.24 12.11
C VAL A 31 15.39 8.26 13.37
N ARG A 32 15.64 9.45 13.95
CA ARG A 32 16.40 9.54 15.20
C ARG A 32 15.70 8.88 16.39
N ASP A 33 14.38 8.83 16.40
CA ASP A 33 13.62 8.09 17.41
C ASP A 33 13.77 6.57 17.21
N CYS A 34 13.73 6.07 15.98
CA CYS A 34 14.01 4.68 15.65
C CYS A 34 15.44 4.29 16.05
N GLU A 35 16.45 5.08 15.69
CA GLU A 35 17.85 4.80 16.06
C GLU A 35 18.03 4.73 17.58
N ARG A 36 17.48 5.70 18.33
CA ARG A 36 17.62 5.71 19.80
C ARG A 36 16.85 4.59 20.49
N ARG A 37 15.67 4.21 19.99
CA ARG A 37 14.78 3.24 20.66
C ARG A 37 15.07 1.79 20.25
N SER A 38 15.56 1.57 19.04
CA SER A 38 15.89 0.23 18.53
C SER A 38 17.37 -0.12 18.66
N GLY A 39 18.26 0.88 18.80
CA GLY A 39 19.68 0.67 19.06
C GLY A 39 20.32 -0.33 18.09
N ASP A 40 21.02 -1.31 18.64
CA ASP A 40 21.76 -2.32 17.88
C ASP A 40 20.87 -3.30 17.10
N LEU A 41 19.55 -3.32 17.33
CA LEU A 41 18.62 -4.16 16.58
C LEU A 41 18.35 -3.60 15.18
N LEU A 42 18.34 -2.27 15.02
CA LEU A 42 17.88 -1.61 13.80
C LEU A 42 18.55 -2.16 12.52
N PRO A 43 19.88 -2.38 12.47
CA PRO A 43 20.56 -2.93 11.27
C PRO A 43 20.13 -4.34 10.85
N TYR A 44 19.42 -5.07 11.72
CA TYR A 44 18.99 -6.46 11.49
C TYR A 44 17.51 -6.58 11.15
N ILE A 45 16.75 -5.48 11.15
CA ILE A 45 15.35 -5.49 10.69
C ILE A 45 15.33 -5.37 9.17
N THR A 46 15.54 -6.49 8.49
CA THR A 46 15.65 -6.57 7.02
C THR A 46 14.90 -7.79 6.49
N THR A 47 14.54 -7.78 5.20
CA THR A 47 13.96 -8.96 4.51
C THR A 47 14.92 -10.15 4.58
N ASP A 48 16.23 -9.93 4.39
CA ASP A 48 17.26 -10.98 4.46
C ASP A 48 17.23 -11.73 5.81
N GLN A 49 17.21 -11.01 6.92
CA GLN A 49 17.13 -11.64 8.25
C GLN A 49 15.79 -12.35 8.44
N ALA A 50 14.69 -11.73 7.99
CA ALA A 50 13.36 -12.33 8.07
C ALA A 50 13.26 -13.66 7.29
N VAL A 51 13.89 -13.79 6.12
CA VAL A 51 13.87 -15.05 5.36
C VAL A 51 14.76 -16.13 5.98
N HIS A 52 15.82 -15.76 6.70
CA HIS A 52 16.58 -16.70 7.52
C HIS A 52 15.75 -17.19 8.72
N ASP A 53 14.97 -16.32 9.35
CA ASP A 53 14.02 -16.70 10.41
C ASP A 53 12.93 -17.65 9.87
N MET A 54 12.45 -17.41 8.64
CA MET A 54 11.54 -18.33 7.96
C MET A 54 12.16 -19.73 7.76
N ASP A 55 13.43 -19.84 7.36
CA ASP A 55 14.09 -21.14 7.21
C ASP A 55 14.31 -21.83 8.57
N LEU A 56 14.60 -21.05 9.62
CA LEU A 56 14.67 -21.55 10.99
C LEU A 56 13.32 -22.13 11.43
N PHE A 57 12.21 -21.41 11.20
CA PHE A 57 10.88 -21.93 11.53
C PHE A 57 10.54 -23.20 10.76
N ARG A 58 10.85 -23.27 9.45
CA ARG A 58 10.74 -24.53 8.69
C ARG A 58 11.50 -25.65 9.38
N ALA A 59 12.76 -25.43 9.74
CA ALA A 59 13.60 -26.45 10.34
C ALA A 59 13.07 -26.91 11.71
N LEU A 60 12.59 -25.98 12.55
CA LEU A 60 12.01 -26.28 13.86
C LEU A 60 10.69 -27.05 13.77
N LEU A 61 9.91 -26.83 12.71
CA LEU A 61 8.71 -27.62 12.41
C LEU A 61 9.04 -29.04 11.89
N GLY A 62 10.31 -29.34 11.60
CA GLY A 62 10.74 -30.63 11.05
C GLY A 62 10.49 -30.76 9.55
N GLU A 63 10.14 -29.67 8.86
CA GLU A 63 9.75 -29.70 7.46
C GLU A 63 10.96 -29.66 6.53
N SER A 64 11.01 -30.54 5.53
CA SER A 64 12.12 -30.56 4.57
C SER A 64 12.04 -29.42 3.54
N LYS A 65 10.81 -29.04 3.18
CA LYS A 65 10.42 -27.95 2.28
C LYS A 65 9.13 -27.31 2.77
N VAL A 66 8.85 -26.09 2.32
CA VAL A 66 7.55 -25.42 2.52
C VAL A 66 6.90 -25.04 1.21
N SER A 67 5.58 -25.11 1.17
CA SER A 67 4.77 -24.34 0.22
C SER A 67 4.47 -22.97 0.83
N TYR A 68 4.51 -21.93 0.02
CA TYR A 68 4.40 -20.55 0.45
C TYR A 68 3.26 -19.83 -0.27
N TYR A 69 2.42 -19.13 0.50
CA TYR A 69 1.52 -18.10 0.01
C TYR A 69 1.85 -16.80 0.73
N GLY A 70 2.00 -15.71 -0.01
CA GLY A 70 2.27 -14.41 0.59
C GLY A 70 1.67 -13.26 -0.23
N PRO A 71 0.79 -12.43 0.37
CA PRO A 71 0.31 -11.22 -0.26
C PRO A 71 1.23 -10.00 -0.01
N SER A 72 1.25 -9.05 -0.94
CA SER A 72 1.85 -7.72 -0.72
C SER A 72 3.35 -7.78 -0.41
N TYR A 73 3.84 -7.18 0.69
CA TYR A 73 5.23 -7.32 1.16
C TYR A 73 5.68 -8.79 1.27
N ALA A 74 4.77 -9.70 1.59
CA ALA A 74 5.08 -11.12 1.64
C ALA A 74 5.45 -11.67 0.23
N THR A 75 5.16 -10.98 -0.87
CA THR A 75 5.71 -11.33 -2.19
C THR A 75 7.21 -11.14 -2.27
N PHE A 76 7.74 -10.09 -1.64
CA PHE A 76 9.16 -9.80 -1.54
C PHE A 76 9.87 -10.85 -0.66
N LEU A 77 9.28 -11.19 0.49
CA LEU A 77 9.75 -12.29 1.36
C LEU A 77 9.77 -13.64 0.64
N GLY A 78 8.67 -14.00 -0.05
CA GLY A 78 8.57 -15.27 -0.76
C GLY A 78 9.59 -15.40 -1.89
N ALA A 79 9.79 -14.32 -2.64
CA ALA A 79 10.79 -14.25 -3.71
C ALA A 79 12.23 -14.35 -3.17
N TYR A 80 12.54 -13.69 -2.04
CA TYR A 80 13.85 -13.77 -1.39
C TYR A 80 14.09 -15.16 -0.81
N TYR A 81 13.13 -15.70 -0.06
CA TYR A 81 13.22 -17.02 0.54
C TYR A 81 13.43 -18.12 -0.51
N ALA A 82 12.68 -18.06 -1.62
CA ALA A 82 12.88 -18.98 -2.74
C ALA A 82 14.27 -18.82 -3.39
N THR A 83 14.80 -17.61 -3.46
CA THR A 83 16.12 -17.33 -4.04
C THR A 83 17.26 -17.82 -3.16
N GLU A 84 17.19 -17.59 -1.85
CA GLU A 84 18.25 -17.95 -0.90
C GLU A 84 18.21 -19.43 -0.49
N PHE A 85 17.00 -20.00 -0.42
CA PHE A 85 16.78 -21.39 -0.03
C PHE A 85 16.05 -22.20 -1.13
N PRO A 86 16.59 -22.27 -2.37
CA PRO A 86 15.87 -22.83 -3.53
C PRO A 86 15.53 -24.31 -3.39
N ARG A 87 16.24 -25.04 -2.52
CA ARG A 87 15.99 -26.46 -2.22
C ARG A 87 15.01 -26.70 -1.06
N ARG A 88 14.54 -25.63 -0.41
CA ARG A 88 13.63 -25.63 0.76
C ARG A 88 12.24 -25.09 0.44
N VAL A 89 12.00 -24.72 -0.81
CA VAL A 89 10.68 -24.34 -1.32
C VAL A 89 10.14 -25.44 -2.22
N ASP A 90 8.84 -25.68 -2.12
CA ASP A 90 8.12 -26.61 -2.98
C ASP A 90 7.26 -25.88 -4.00
N ARG A 91 6.29 -25.08 -3.54
CA ARG A 91 5.38 -24.29 -4.37
C ARG A 91 5.26 -22.88 -3.80
N VAL A 92 5.27 -21.87 -4.66
CA VAL A 92 5.25 -20.46 -4.22
C VAL A 92 4.16 -19.70 -4.95
N VAL A 93 3.23 -19.13 -4.19
CA VAL A 93 2.19 -18.22 -4.65
C VAL A 93 2.46 -16.83 -4.09
N LEU A 94 2.66 -15.86 -4.98
CA LEU A 94 2.90 -14.47 -4.66
C LEU A 94 1.69 -13.65 -5.11
N ASP A 95 0.94 -13.08 -4.18
CA ASP A 95 -0.29 -12.36 -4.45
C ASP A 95 -0.06 -10.85 -4.30
N SER A 96 -0.43 -10.04 -5.29
CA SER A 96 -0.32 -8.57 -5.22
C SER A 96 1.15 -8.18 -5.07
N ASN A 97 1.84 -8.23 -6.21
CA ASN A 97 3.29 -8.37 -6.29
C ASN A 97 4.01 -7.03 -6.24
N ILE A 98 4.90 -6.91 -5.26
CA ILE A 98 5.91 -5.85 -5.26
C ILE A 98 6.87 -6.12 -6.44
N GLY A 99 7.41 -5.05 -7.03
CA GLY A 99 8.44 -5.14 -8.07
C GLY A 99 9.79 -5.66 -7.53
N PHE A 100 9.82 -6.87 -6.96
CA PHE A 100 10.90 -7.43 -6.15
C PHE A 100 12.18 -7.76 -6.92
N THR A 101 12.16 -7.68 -8.25
CA THR A 101 13.34 -7.75 -9.12
C THR A 101 14.07 -6.40 -9.22
N GLY A 102 13.51 -5.32 -8.64
CA GLY A 102 14.08 -3.98 -8.57
C GLY A 102 14.35 -3.51 -7.14
N SER A 103 14.42 -2.19 -6.93
CA SER A 103 14.59 -1.58 -5.61
C SER A 103 13.26 -1.08 -5.02
N TRP A 104 13.20 -0.98 -3.68
CA TRP A 104 12.10 -0.33 -2.97
C TRP A 104 11.87 1.09 -3.45
N GLN A 105 12.94 1.87 -3.68
CA GLN A 105 12.82 3.22 -4.23
C GLN A 105 12.11 3.21 -5.59
N LYS A 106 12.52 2.32 -6.51
CA LYS A 106 11.91 2.22 -7.84
C LYS A 106 10.44 1.78 -7.75
N PHE A 107 10.12 0.90 -6.81
CA PHE A 107 8.75 0.46 -6.60
C PHE A 107 7.88 1.59 -6.02
N LEU A 108 8.27 2.16 -4.87
CA LEU A 108 7.48 3.15 -4.12
C LEU A 108 7.21 4.44 -4.90
N THR A 109 8.16 4.89 -5.72
CA THR A 109 7.98 6.07 -6.59
C THR A 109 6.90 5.89 -7.68
N GLY A 110 6.38 4.66 -7.87
CA GLY A 110 5.23 4.37 -8.73
C GLY A 110 3.88 4.33 -7.99
N GLN A 111 3.86 4.22 -6.65
CA GLN A 111 2.61 4.11 -5.89
C GLN A 111 1.68 5.34 -6.01
N PRO A 112 2.17 6.59 -6.02
CA PRO A 112 1.28 7.74 -6.22
C PRO A 112 0.37 7.61 -7.44
N MET A 113 0.91 7.11 -8.55
CA MET A 113 0.15 6.87 -9.78
C MET A 113 -0.97 5.85 -9.56
N SER A 114 -0.67 4.71 -8.95
CA SER A 114 -1.64 3.62 -8.83
C SER A 114 -2.76 3.91 -7.84
N PHE A 115 -2.46 4.59 -6.73
CA PHE A 115 -3.49 5.09 -5.82
C PHE A 115 -4.39 6.13 -6.51
N GLN A 116 -3.81 7.07 -7.27
CA GLN A 116 -4.59 8.02 -8.07
C GLN A 116 -5.47 7.29 -9.11
N ARG A 117 -4.92 6.29 -9.81
CA ARG A 117 -5.65 5.46 -10.78
C ARG A 117 -6.85 4.78 -10.13
N ARG A 118 -6.65 4.06 -9.03
CA ARG A 118 -7.73 3.35 -8.31
C ARG A 118 -8.83 4.31 -7.85
N PHE A 119 -8.44 5.49 -7.38
CA PHE A 119 -9.38 6.54 -7.01
C PHE A 119 -10.19 7.04 -8.20
N GLU A 120 -9.53 7.39 -9.31
CA GLU A 120 -10.19 8.02 -10.46
C GLU A 120 -10.94 7.06 -11.36
N GLN A 121 -10.45 5.83 -11.52
CA GLN A 121 -11.00 4.87 -12.47
C GLN A 121 -11.99 3.90 -11.85
N ASP A 122 -11.91 3.67 -10.53
CA ASP A 122 -12.80 2.72 -9.86
C ASP A 122 -13.68 3.40 -8.81
N PHE A 123 -13.10 4.12 -7.85
CA PHE A 123 -13.87 4.70 -6.75
C PHE A 123 -14.81 5.83 -7.20
N LEU A 124 -14.32 6.82 -7.96
CA LEU A 124 -15.14 7.96 -8.37
C LEU A 124 -16.31 7.57 -9.29
N PRO A 125 -16.12 6.70 -10.32
CA PRO A 125 -17.25 6.22 -11.12
C PRO A 125 -18.25 5.41 -10.29
N TRP A 126 -17.77 4.57 -9.37
CA TRP A 126 -18.64 3.84 -8.44
C TRP A 126 -19.43 4.78 -7.54
N LEU A 127 -18.79 5.81 -6.98
CA LEU A 127 -19.45 6.80 -6.14
C LEU A 127 -20.55 7.54 -6.90
N ALA A 128 -20.25 7.95 -8.14
CA ALA A 128 -21.19 8.62 -9.02
C ALA A 128 -22.40 7.75 -9.39
N ALA A 129 -22.17 6.47 -9.70
CA ALA A 129 -23.24 5.50 -9.94
C ALA A 129 -24.17 5.33 -8.72
N ASN A 130 -23.68 5.66 -7.53
CA ASN A 130 -24.40 5.56 -6.26
C ASN A 130 -24.82 6.92 -5.66
N ASP A 131 -24.88 7.98 -6.49
CA ASP A 131 -25.25 9.33 -6.04
C ASP A 131 -26.63 9.41 -5.37
N ALA A 132 -27.58 8.54 -5.77
CA ALA A 132 -28.89 8.47 -5.13
C ALA A 132 -28.83 8.12 -3.63
N THR A 133 -27.72 7.50 -3.18
CA THR A 133 -27.48 7.17 -1.77
C THR A 133 -26.58 8.19 -1.08
N TYR A 134 -25.50 8.62 -1.74
CA TYR A 134 -24.46 9.41 -1.09
C TYR A 134 -24.54 10.91 -1.38
N HIS A 135 -25.20 11.32 -2.46
CA HIS A 135 -25.36 12.72 -2.86
C HIS A 135 -24.04 13.50 -3.02
N LEU A 136 -22.98 12.82 -3.46
CA LEU A 136 -21.63 13.38 -3.61
C LEU A 136 -21.28 13.78 -5.05
N GLY A 137 -22.18 13.60 -6.01
CA GLY A 137 -22.00 13.96 -7.41
C GLY A 137 -22.46 12.84 -8.35
N ARG A 138 -23.15 13.21 -9.44
CA ARG A 138 -23.75 12.26 -10.41
C ARG A 138 -22.79 11.78 -11.48
N THR A 139 -21.65 12.45 -11.61
CA THR A 139 -20.54 12.03 -12.48
C THR A 139 -19.26 11.89 -11.69
N ALA A 140 -18.28 11.16 -12.23
CA ALA A 140 -16.97 11.01 -11.59
C ALA A 140 -16.28 12.36 -11.38
N GLU A 141 -16.45 13.32 -12.29
CA GLU A 141 -15.93 14.68 -12.20
C GLU A 141 -16.60 15.48 -11.07
N GLU A 142 -17.92 15.36 -10.91
CA GLU A 142 -18.65 15.99 -9.80
C GLU A 142 -18.22 15.40 -8.45
N ALA A 143 -18.10 14.07 -8.38
CA ALA A 143 -17.60 13.36 -7.19
C ALA A 143 -16.16 13.78 -6.83
N LYS A 144 -15.28 13.92 -7.84
CA LYS A 144 -13.93 14.45 -7.65
C LYS A 144 -13.96 15.88 -7.11
N ALA A 145 -14.85 16.72 -7.67
CA ALA A 145 -14.99 18.09 -7.23
C ALA A 145 -15.47 18.17 -5.77
N SER A 146 -16.36 17.27 -5.33
CA SER A 146 -16.79 17.17 -3.93
C SER A 146 -15.62 16.82 -3.00
N TYR A 147 -14.83 15.79 -3.35
CA TYR A 147 -13.61 15.45 -2.62
C TYR A 147 -12.65 16.64 -2.48
N GLU A 148 -12.37 17.34 -3.58
CA GLU A 148 -11.45 18.48 -3.59
C GLU A 148 -12.02 19.73 -2.87
N ARG A 149 -13.34 19.92 -2.85
CA ARG A 149 -14.00 20.95 -2.02
C ARG A 149 -13.81 20.64 -0.54
N LEU A 150 -14.12 19.41 -0.12
CA LEU A 150 -13.95 18.97 1.26
C LEU A 150 -12.50 19.10 1.71
N ARG A 151 -11.55 18.61 0.89
CA ARG A 151 -10.13 18.69 1.18
C ARG A 151 -9.65 20.14 1.36
N ARG A 152 -10.08 21.06 0.49
CA ARG A 152 -9.76 22.48 0.63
C ARG A 152 -10.35 23.08 1.91
N ALA A 153 -11.60 22.77 2.23
CA ALA A 153 -12.24 23.24 3.46
C ALA A 153 -11.46 22.78 4.72
N LEU A 154 -11.02 21.52 4.76
CA LEU A 154 -10.18 20.98 5.83
C LEU A 154 -8.80 21.66 5.90
N SER A 155 -8.25 22.08 4.76
CA SER A 155 -6.96 22.78 4.69
C SER A 155 -7.05 24.20 5.26
N GLU A 156 -8.12 24.92 4.91
CA GLU A 156 -8.41 26.27 5.40
C GLU A 156 -8.81 26.27 6.89
N ARG A 157 -9.63 25.30 7.29
CA ARG A 157 -10.13 25.16 8.66
C ARG A 157 -10.26 23.68 9.02
N PRO A 158 -9.24 23.10 9.69
CA PRO A 158 -9.32 21.74 10.21
C PRO A 158 -10.59 21.55 11.05
N LEU A 159 -11.27 20.43 10.86
CA LEU A 159 -12.50 20.09 11.56
C LEU A 159 -12.17 19.44 12.90
N ASP A 160 -12.75 19.94 13.99
CA ASP A 160 -12.75 19.19 15.26
C ASP A 160 -13.91 18.18 15.22
N LEU A 161 -13.56 16.90 15.08
CA LEU A 161 -14.51 15.80 15.09
C LEU A 161 -14.40 15.07 16.44
N GLU A 162 -15.27 15.43 17.39
CA GLU A 162 -15.34 14.82 18.72
C GLU A 162 -13.98 14.84 19.48
N GLY A 163 -13.20 15.90 19.34
CA GLY A 163 -11.89 16.08 19.97
C GLY A 163 -10.71 15.65 19.09
N THR A 164 -10.97 15.07 17.92
CA THR A 164 -9.93 14.69 16.95
C THR A 164 -9.84 15.74 15.84
N PRO A 165 -8.69 16.44 15.67
CA PRO A 165 -8.51 17.41 14.59
C PRO A 165 -8.33 16.70 13.25
N ILE A 166 -9.29 16.86 12.35
CA ILE A 166 -9.28 16.31 10.98
C ILE A 166 -8.74 17.37 10.02
N THR A 167 -7.68 16.99 9.31
CA THR A 167 -6.95 17.80 8.32
C THR A 167 -7.16 17.21 6.91
N PRO A 168 -6.77 17.88 5.82
CA PRO A 168 -6.81 17.28 4.48
C PRO A 168 -5.99 15.99 4.39
N ASN A 169 -4.91 15.88 5.16
CA ASN A 169 -4.06 14.69 5.14
C ASN A 169 -4.71 13.48 5.83
N HIS A 170 -5.58 13.69 6.83
CA HIS A 170 -6.40 12.60 7.38
C HIS A 170 -7.35 12.05 6.32
N LEU A 171 -7.96 12.94 5.53
CA LEU A 171 -8.84 12.54 4.42
C LEU A 171 -8.06 11.74 3.37
N ASP A 172 -6.92 12.24 2.90
CA ASP A 172 -6.08 11.55 1.89
C ASP A 172 -5.56 10.20 2.41
N ALA A 173 -5.15 10.11 3.68
CA ALA A 173 -4.71 8.86 4.31
C ALA A 173 -5.84 7.84 4.43
N ALA A 174 -7.04 8.28 4.84
CA ALA A 174 -8.21 7.42 4.93
C ALA A 174 -8.65 6.94 3.54
N ALA A 175 -8.69 7.83 2.55
CA ALA A 175 -8.99 7.49 1.17
C ALA A 175 -8.01 6.44 0.64
N THR A 176 -6.70 6.69 0.78
CA THR A 176 -5.63 5.75 0.42
C THR A 176 -5.86 4.37 1.07
N SER A 177 -6.17 4.32 2.37
CA SER A 177 -6.40 3.06 3.08
C SER A 177 -7.64 2.31 2.61
N LEU A 178 -8.75 3.01 2.38
CA LEU A 178 -10.05 2.40 2.06
C LEU A 178 -10.11 1.90 0.62
N ILE A 179 -9.40 2.52 -0.33
CA ILE A 179 -9.46 2.10 -1.74
C ILE A 179 -8.68 0.82 -2.09
N TYR A 180 -7.96 0.24 -1.12
CA TYR A 180 -7.30 -1.07 -1.24
C TYR A 180 -8.25 -2.21 -1.60
N SER A 181 -9.55 -2.11 -1.27
CA SER A 181 -10.56 -3.08 -1.67
C SER A 181 -11.87 -2.38 -2.00
N GLY A 182 -12.54 -2.86 -3.05
CA GLY A 182 -13.83 -2.34 -3.49
C GLY A 182 -14.91 -2.46 -2.41
N ASP A 183 -14.81 -3.48 -1.55
CA ASP A 183 -15.75 -3.71 -0.43
C ASP A 183 -15.75 -2.56 0.59
N ARG A 184 -14.69 -1.74 0.62
CA ARG A 184 -14.55 -0.58 1.50
C ARG A 184 -14.90 0.76 0.84
N PHE A 185 -15.35 0.75 -0.41
CA PHE A 185 -15.84 1.96 -1.08
C PHE A 185 -17.04 2.60 -0.36
N PRO A 186 -18.04 1.83 0.16
CA PRO A 186 -19.11 2.39 0.99
C PRO A 186 -18.61 3.11 2.24
N ASP A 187 -17.56 2.60 2.88
CA ASP A 187 -16.95 3.24 4.06
C ASP A 187 -16.34 4.59 3.71
N LEU A 188 -15.67 4.70 2.56
CA LEU A 188 -15.11 5.97 2.08
C LEU A 188 -16.21 6.96 1.72
N ALA A 189 -17.25 6.53 1.02
CA ALA A 189 -18.40 7.39 0.69
C ALA A 189 -19.12 7.90 1.95
N THR A 190 -19.32 7.03 2.95
CA THR A 190 -19.92 7.39 4.24
C THR A 190 -19.04 8.38 5.00
N LEU A 191 -17.72 8.16 5.02
CA LEU A 191 -16.76 9.09 5.61
C LEU A 191 -16.85 10.48 4.97
N LEU A 192 -16.89 10.55 3.64
CA LEU A 192 -17.03 11.83 2.92
C LEU A 192 -18.31 12.56 3.32
N GLY A 193 -19.45 11.88 3.35
CA GLY A 193 -20.73 12.47 3.76
C GLY A 193 -20.72 12.98 5.20
N VAL A 194 -20.11 12.24 6.14
CA VAL A 194 -19.98 12.68 7.54
C VAL A 194 -19.08 13.90 7.66
N LEU A 195 -18.00 13.99 6.88
CA LEU A 195 -17.08 15.13 6.94
C LEU A 195 -17.62 16.37 6.21
N GLU A 196 -18.45 16.22 5.18
CA GLU A 196 -19.14 17.35 4.52
C GLU A 196 -20.25 17.93 5.39
N HIS A 197 -20.96 17.08 6.14
CA HIS A 197 -22.12 17.47 6.96
C HIS A 197 -22.06 16.89 8.39
N PRO A 198 -21.04 17.25 9.20
CA PRO A 198 -20.87 16.68 10.53
C PRO A 198 -22.05 16.96 11.46
N GLU A 199 -22.70 18.11 11.33
CA GLU A 199 -23.89 18.47 12.11
C GLU A 199 -25.12 17.58 11.84
N ALA A 200 -25.22 17.00 10.64
CA ALA A 200 -26.30 16.10 10.26
C ALA A 200 -26.01 14.64 10.65
N ALA A 201 -24.76 14.30 10.94
CA ALA A 201 -24.35 12.94 11.28
C ALA A 201 -24.66 12.59 12.76
N PRO A 202 -25.21 11.40 13.05
CA PRO A 202 -25.41 10.93 14.41
C PRO A 202 -24.11 10.98 15.22
N GLN A 203 -24.18 11.40 16.49
CA GLN A 203 -22.98 11.53 17.32
C GLN A 203 -22.19 10.22 17.41
N ALA A 204 -22.88 9.07 17.48
CA ALA A 204 -22.21 7.77 17.50
C ALA A 204 -21.37 7.51 16.24
N ALA A 205 -21.86 7.91 15.06
CA ALA A 205 -21.12 7.78 13.80
C ALA A 205 -19.90 8.72 13.78
N ARG A 206 -20.06 9.95 14.28
CA ARG A 206 -18.95 10.91 14.40
C ARG A 206 -17.85 10.41 15.35
N LYS A 207 -18.23 9.88 16.52
CA LYS A 207 -17.27 9.28 17.47
C LYS A 207 -16.53 8.09 16.87
N ALA A 208 -17.26 7.19 16.21
CA ALA A 208 -16.65 6.04 15.54
C ALA A 208 -15.66 6.48 14.44
N LEU A 209 -16.00 7.51 13.66
CA LEU A 209 -15.12 8.05 12.64
C LEU A 209 -13.89 8.75 13.26
N ALA A 210 -14.09 9.56 14.30
CA ALA A 210 -13.01 10.25 15.02
C ALA A 210 -11.97 9.26 15.57
N GLU A 211 -12.41 8.16 16.16
CA GLU A 211 -11.50 7.11 16.67
C GLU A 211 -10.76 6.41 15.53
N LYS A 212 -11.44 6.08 14.41
CA LYS A 212 -10.80 5.49 13.23
C LYS A 212 -9.73 6.41 12.61
N LEU A 213 -9.96 7.72 12.62
CA LEU A 213 -9.05 8.71 12.02
C LEU A 213 -7.96 9.20 12.96
N LYS A 214 -7.97 8.82 14.23
CA LYS A 214 -7.00 9.30 15.23
C LYS A 214 -5.56 8.87 14.93
N HIS A 215 -5.40 7.62 14.49
CA HIS A 215 -4.09 7.00 14.18
C HIS A 215 -4.19 6.20 12.88
N PRO A 216 -4.34 6.83 11.70
CA PRO A 216 -4.69 6.13 10.47
C PRO A 216 -3.59 5.21 9.96
N LEU A 217 -2.33 5.43 10.35
CA LEU A 217 -1.20 4.56 10.02
C LEU A 217 -0.71 3.75 11.24
N GLY A 218 -0.70 4.37 12.42
CA GLY A 218 -0.20 3.76 13.66
C GLY A 218 1.33 3.79 13.78
N ALA A 219 1.82 4.04 14.99
CA ALA A 219 3.25 4.22 15.23
C ALA A 219 4.08 2.94 15.02
N GLN A 220 3.56 1.79 15.43
CA GLN A 220 4.24 0.51 15.29
C GLN A 220 4.39 0.11 13.82
N PHE A 221 3.29 0.16 13.06
CA PHE A 221 3.32 -0.13 11.63
C PHE A 221 4.33 0.76 10.90
N ALA A 222 4.35 2.07 11.16
CA ALA A 222 5.31 2.96 10.54
C ALA A 222 6.76 2.59 10.89
N ALA A 223 7.05 2.28 12.16
CA ALA A 223 8.38 1.86 12.58
C ALA A 223 8.84 0.59 11.87
N ASP A 224 7.98 -0.43 11.81
CA ASP A 224 8.29 -1.72 11.17
C ASP A 224 8.45 -1.54 9.65
N PHE A 225 7.50 -0.85 9.01
CA PHE A 225 7.49 -0.60 7.57
C PHE A 225 8.78 0.12 7.11
N PHE A 226 9.11 1.26 7.71
CA PHE A 226 10.29 2.03 7.31
C PHE A 226 11.61 1.36 7.69
N SER A 227 11.63 0.56 8.76
CA SER A 227 12.82 -0.23 9.11
C SER A 227 13.19 -1.23 8.03
N VAL A 228 12.20 -1.82 7.35
CA VAL A 228 12.44 -2.75 6.25
C VAL A 228 12.75 -2.00 4.95
N ILE A 229 11.82 -1.16 4.48
CA ILE A 229 11.89 -0.61 3.11
C ILE A 229 13.10 0.31 2.90
N CYS A 230 13.56 0.99 3.96
CA CYS A 230 14.72 1.88 3.88
C CYS A 230 16.05 1.13 3.97
N GLN A 231 16.05 -0.14 4.40
CA GLN A 231 17.26 -0.95 4.59
C GLN A 231 17.50 -2.00 3.51
N ASP A 232 16.46 -2.60 2.96
CA ASP A 232 16.60 -3.73 2.03
C ASP A 232 17.29 -3.36 0.72
N THR A 233 17.08 -2.13 0.22
CA THR A 233 17.68 -1.68 -1.04
C THR A 233 18.14 -0.24 -0.96
N PRO A 234 19.12 0.19 -1.77
CA PRO A 234 19.64 1.56 -1.70
C PRO A 234 18.59 2.64 -1.99
N TRP A 235 18.69 3.75 -1.26
CA TRP A 235 17.90 4.97 -1.46
C TRP A 235 18.79 6.17 -1.81
N ASN A 236 18.22 7.12 -2.55
CA ASN A 236 18.79 8.42 -2.75
C ASN A 236 18.67 9.23 -1.45
N HIS A 237 19.78 9.75 -0.94
CA HIS A 237 19.82 10.55 0.29
C HIS A 237 19.77 12.07 0.04
N ASP A 238 19.69 12.53 -1.22
CA ASP A 238 19.56 13.95 -1.55
C ASP A 238 18.13 14.44 -1.29
N SER A 239 17.93 15.21 -0.21
CA SER A 239 16.63 15.82 0.10
C SER A 239 16.14 16.77 -0.99
N ALA A 240 17.02 17.46 -1.73
CA ALA A 240 16.62 18.38 -2.78
C ALA A 240 16.03 17.63 -3.99
N PHE A 241 16.56 16.44 -4.30
CA PHE A 241 15.97 15.52 -5.27
C PHE A 241 14.53 15.17 -4.88
N TRP A 242 14.30 14.78 -3.61
CA TRP A 242 12.97 14.37 -3.13
C TRP A 242 11.97 15.52 -3.04
N VAL A 243 12.42 16.73 -2.72
CA VAL A 243 11.57 17.92 -2.78
C VAL A 243 11.09 18.20 -4.22
N ARG A 244 11.97 18.10 -5.22
CA ARG A 244 11.58 18.26 -6.64
C ARG A 244 10.67 17.13 -7.12
N ARG A 245 11.00 15.88 -6.81
CA ARG A 245 10.22 14.70 -7.22
C ARG A 245 8.82 14.73 -6.63
N SER A 246 8.70 14.92 -5.32
CA SER A 246 7.40 15.01 -4.64
C SER A 246 6.54 16.17 -5.15
N ALA A 247 7.13 17.27 -5.61
CA ALA A 247 6.37 18.37 -6.23
C ALA A 247 5.74 17.93 -7.56
N ALA A 248 6.49 17.17 -8.39
CA ALA A 248 5.96 16.59 -9.61
C ALA A 248 4.87 15.56 -9.33
N ASP A 249 5.08 14.68 -8.35
CA ASP A 249 4.10 13.65 -7.97
C ASP A 249 2.83 14.30 -7.37
N SER A 250 2.96 15.36 -6.56
CA SER A 250 1.81 16.11 -6.03
C SER A 250 0.97 16.77 -7.12
N ALA A 251 1.61 17.22 -8.21
CA ALA A 251 0.91 17.84 -9.33
C ALA A 251 0.23 16.81 -10.24
N ALA A 252 0.89 15.69 -10.51
CA ALA A 252 0.37 14.63 -11.37
C ALA A 252 -0.70 13.76 -10.69
N TYR A 253 -0.54 13.53 -9.38
CA TYR A 253 -1.34 12.60 -8.60
C TYR A 253 -1.86 13.28 -7.32
N PRO A 254 -2.76 14.26 -7.42
CA PRO A 254 -3.11 15.13 -6.30
C PRO A 254 -3.61 14.37 -5.05
N MET A 255 -4.36 13.27 -5.21
CA MET A 255 -4.86 12.50 -4.07
C MET A 255 -3.72 11.82 -3.30
N ALA A 256 -2.75 11.22 -3.99
CA ALA A 256 -1.78 10.31 -3.37
C ALA A 256 -0.31 10.78 -3.41
N GLY A 257 0.04 11.76 -4.24
CA GLY A 257 1.43 12.13 -4.53
C GLY A 257 2.09 13.02 -3.48
N ALA A 258 1.31 13.79 -2.72
CA ALA A 258 1.84 14.67 -1.69
C ALA A 258 2.57 13.91 -0.55
N ARG A 259 2.14 12.67 -0.27
CA ARG A 259 2.75 11.81 0.76
C ARG A 259 4.16 11.34 0.43
N GLU A 260 4.57 11.43 -0.85
CA GLU A 260 5.88 10.96 -1.30
C GLU A 260 7.02 11.66 -0.57
N LEU A 261 6.88 12.96 -0.26
CA LEU A 261 7.92 13.67 0.46
C LEU A 261 8.14 13.09 1.86
N THR A 262 7.07 12.71 2.56
CA THR A 262 7.17 12.07 3.89
C THR A 262 7.91 10.74 3.79
N PHE A 263 7.45 9.84 2.91
CA PHE A 263 8.03 8.49 2.74
C PHE A 263 9.50 8.57 2.35
N ALA A 264 9.80 9.35 1.31
CA ALA A 264 11.14 9.45 0.79
C ALA A 264 12.10 10.18 1.73
N SER A 265 11.63 11.18 2.50
CA SER A 265 12.47 11.85 3.49
C SER A 265 12.86 10.94 4.65
N ILE A 266 11.99 9.99 5.04
CA ILE A 266 12.32 8.98 6.05
C ILE A 266 13.46 8.11 5.54
N CYS A 267 13.33 7.51 4.35
CA CYS A 267 14.40 6.66 3.81
C CYS A 267 15.67 7.41 3.40
N ALA A 268 15.56 8.67 2.96
CA ALA A 268 16.72 9.52 2.69
C ALA A 268 17.49 9.89 3.98
N ALA A 269 16.80 9.95 5.12
CA ALA A 269 17.43 10.19 6.43
C ALA A 269 17.90 8.88 7.11
N TRP A 270 17.45 7.72 6.64
CA TRP A 270 17.77 6.43 7.24
C TRP A 270 19.27 6.10 7.14
N PRO A 271 19.87 5.47 8.15
CA PRO A 271 21.25 4.99 8.07
C PRO A 271 21.45 4.06 6.87
N ARG A 272 22.63 4.15 6.23
CA ARG A 272 22.96 3.26 5.13
C ARG A 272 23.04 1.82 5.62
N SER A 273 22.14 0.99 5.11
CA SER A 273 22.08 -0.44 5.40
C SER A 273 23.28 -1.19 4.84
N ARG A 274 23.63 -2.27 5.54
CA ARG A 274 24.62 -3.27 5.11
C ARG A 274 23.96 -4.60 4.72
N ALA A 275 22.63 -4.63 4.62
CA ALA A 275 21.88 -5.81 4.20
C ALA A 275 22.43 -6.34 2.87
N PRO A 276 22.55 -7.67 2.72
CA PRO A 276 22.97 -8.26 1.47
C PRO A 276 21.95 -7.92 0.37
N ARG A 277 22.47 -7.77 -0.85
CA ARG A 277 21.63 -7.50 -2.02
C ARG A 277 21.29 -8.83 -2.67
N VAL A 278 20.08 -9.31 -2.42
CA VAL A 278 19.56 -10.52 -3.04
C VAL A 278 19.00 -10.16 -4.40
N GLN A 279 19.48 -10.85 -5.43
CA GLN A 279 18.98 -10.68 -6.79
C GLN A 279 18.04 -11.83 -7.14
N VAL A 280 16.74 -11.53 -7.17
CA VAL A 280 15.72 -12.49 -7.60
C VAL A 280 15.76 -12.62 -9.13
N THR A 281 15.93 -13.85 -9.62
CA THR A 281 15.95 -14.15 -11.07
C THR A 281 15.00 -15.28 -11.50
N GLY A 282 14.52 -16.10 -10.56
CA GLY A 282 13.74 -17.32 -10.87
C GLY A 282 14.56 -18.51 -11.38
N GLN A 283 15.85 -18.34 -11.68
CA GLN A 283 16.67 -19.43 -12.23
C GLN A 283 16.91 -20.53 -11.20
N GLY A 284 16.60 -21.77 -11.57
CA GLY A 284 16.74 -22.94 -10.69
C GLY A 284 15.71 -23.01 -9.56
N LEU A 285 14.69 -22.14 -9.58
CA LEU A 285 13.60 -22.15 -8.62
C LEU A 285 12.47 -23.08 -9.07
N PRO A 286 11.67 -23.63 -8.15
CA PRO A 286 10.41 -24.27 -8.51
C PRO A 286 9.45 -23.24 -9.17
N PRO A 287 8.36 -23.70 -9.81
CA PRO A 287 7.35 -22.81 -10.37
C PRO A 287 6.84 -21.80 -9.35
N ILE A 288 6.73 -20.53 -9.76
CA ILE A 288 6.20 -19.43 -8.96
C ILE A 288 4.92 -18.93 -9.63
N MET A 289 3.79 -19.06 -8.95
CA MET A 289 2.53 -18.44 -9.37
C MET A 289 2.46 -17.02 -8.82
N MET A 290 2.18 -16.06 -9.69
CA MET A 290 1.98 -14.66 -9.34
C MET A 290 0.52 -14.28 -9.62
N LEU A 291 -0.10 -13.55 -8.72
CA LEU A 291 -1.45 -13.00 -8.88
C LEU A 291 -1.37 -11.47 -8.78
N ASN A 292 -2.10 -10.74 -9.63
CA ASN A 292 -2.19 -9.29 -9.46
C ASN A 292 -3.46 -8.72 -10.08
N SER A 293 -4.16 -7.83 -9.37
CA SER A 293 -5.23 -7.04 -9.96
C SER A 293 -4.69 -5.94 -10.87
N LEU A 294 -5.43 -5.61 -11.92
CA LEU A 294 -5.06 -4.57 -12.90
C LEU A 294 -4.93 -3.18 -12.25
N HIS A 295 -5.87 -2.82 -11.38
CA HIS A 295 -5.95 -1.52 -10.72
C HIS A 295 -5.52 -1.56 -9.25
N ASP A 296 -4.76 -2.60 -8.83
CA ASP A 296 -4.24 -2.67 -7.46
C ASP A 296 -3.48 -1.36 -7.12
N PRO A 297 -3.92 -0.62 -6.08
CA PRO A 297 -3.33 0.66 -5.75
C PRO A 297 -1.98 0.53 -5.04
N ALA A 298 -1.75 -0.53 -4.27
CA ALA A 298 -0.56 -0.71 -3.45
C ALA A 298 0.57 -1.41 -4.22
N THR A 299 0.21 -2.43 -5.00
CA THR A 299 1.12 -3.21 -5.86
C THR A 299 0.66 -3.14 -7.30
N TYR A 300 0.97 -1.98 -7.89
CA TYR A 300 0.56 -1.65 -9.25
C TYR A 300 1.01 -2.68 -10.28
N TYR A 301 0.12 -2.99 -11.22
CA TYR A 301 0.28 -4.06 -12.20
C TYR A 301 1.58 -3.96 -13.00
N GLU A 302 2.04 -2.74 -13.34
CA GLU A 302 3.30 -2.53 -14.04
C GLU A 302 4.52 -2.95 -13.21
N GLY A 303 4.42 -2.91 -11.88
CA GLY A 303 5.40 -3.46 -10.95
C GLY A 303 5.41 -4.99 -10.99
N ALA A 304 4.23 -5.60 -10.94
CA ALA A 304 4.06 -7.06 -11.03
C ALA A 304 4.54 -7.62 -12.38
N LEU A 305 4.26 -6.95 -13.49
CA LEU A 305 4.76 -7.34 -14.82
C LEU A 305 6.30 -7.34 -14.87
N ARG A 306 6.96 -6.35 -14.27
CA ARG A 306 8.42 -6.32 -14.22
C ARG A 306 9.00 -7.40 -13.30
N ALA A 307 8.32 -7.72 -12.21
CA ALA A 307 8.70 -8.83 -11.34
C ALA A 307 8.57 -10.16 -12.09
N HIS A 308 7.46 -10.38 -12.78
CA HIS A 308 7.21 -11.56 -13.61
C HIS A 308 8.25 -11.72 -14.72
N GLN A 309 8.49 -10.66 -15.51
CA GLN A 309 9.51 -10.64 -16.57
C GLN A 309 10.92 -10.93 -16.05
N GLY A 310 11.23 -10.49 -14.82
CA GLY A 310 12.53 -10.73 -14.18
C GLY A 310 12.63 -12.04 -13.43
N THR A 311 11.56 -12.86 -13.39
CA THR A 311 11.50 -14.12 -12.64
C THR A 311 11.23 -15.28 -13.58
N ALA A 312 12.31 -15.94 -14.01
CA ALA A 312 12.26 -17.07 -14.93
C ALA A 312 11.35 -18.18 -14.38
N GLY A 313 10.50 -18.74 -15.25
CA GLY A 313 9.61 -19.84 -14.88
C GLY A 313 8.37 -19.45 -14.08
N SER A 314 8.18 -18.16 -13.75
CA SER A 314 6.93 -17.70 -13.14
C SER A 314 5.75 -17.74 -14.13
N ARG A 315 4.52 -17.76 -13.60
CA ARG A 315 3.28 -17.53 -14.38
C ARG A 315 2.43 -16.50 -13.67
N LEU A 316 1.90 -15.55 -14.44
CA LEU A 316 1.05 -14.49 -13.94
C LEU A 316 -0.42 -14.80 -14.20
N ILE A 317 -1.24 -14.70 -13.16
CA ILE A 317 -2.69 -14.67 -13.24
C ILE A 317 -3.13 -13.23 -13.03
N THR A 318 -3.58 -12.60 -14.11
CA THR A 318 -4.07 -11.22 -14.08
C THR A 318 -5.53 -11.19 -13.69
N VAL A 319 -5.85 -10.45 -12.63
CA VAL A 319 -7.22 -10.33 -12.13
C VAL A 319 -7.80 -8.98 -12.51
N GLY A 320 -9.03 -8.96 -13.01
CA GLY A 320 -9.76 -7.71 -13.21
C GLY A 320 -9.95 -6.91 -11.92
N GLY A 321 -10.42 -5.67 -12.02
CA GLY A 321 -10.62 -4.80 -10.86
C GLY A 321 -9.30 -4.34 -10.22
N GLY A 322 -9.34 -3.98 -8.94
CA GLY A 322 -8.24 -3.29 -8.26
C GLY A 322 -8.08 -3.62 -6.78
N ASP A 323 -8.56 -4.79 -6.36
CA ASP A 323 -8.42 -5.22 -4.97
C ASP A 323 -6.98 -5.70 -4.71
N HIS A 324 -6.48 -5.37 -3.52
CA HIS A 324 -5.15 -5.75 -3.05
C HIS A 324 -5.26 -7.01 -2.20
N GLY A 325 -4.66 -8.10 -2.68
CA GLY A 325 -4.90 -9.47 -2.22
C GLY A 325 -6.13 -10.05 -2.92
N VAL A 326 -5.96 -11.12 -3.71
CA VAL A 326 -7.02 -11.68 -4.56
C VAL A 326 -7.33 -13.16 -4.30
N TYR A 327 -6.51 -13.86 -3.52
CA TYR A 327 -6.82 -15.22 -3.08
C TYR A 327 -7.71 -15.20 -1.83
N GLN A 328 -8.68 -16.12 -1.75
CA GLN A 328 -9.71 -16.18 -0.69
C GLN A 328 -10.53 -14.88 -0.56
N SER A 329 -10.67 -14.13 -1.67
CA SER A 329 -11.42 -12.88 -1.73
C SER A 329 -12.75 -13.02 -2.47
N HIS A 330 -13.38 -14.19 -2.37
CA HIS A 330 -14.63 -14.56 -3.08
C HIS A 330 -14.50 -14.54 -4.60
N ASN A 331 -13.35 -14.97 -5.14
CA ASN A 331 -13.14 -15.11 -6.57
C ASN A 331 -12.84 -16.58 -6.92
N PRO A 332 -13.85 -17.37 -7.33
CA PRO A 332 -13.69 -18.81 -7.55
C PRO A 332 -12.71 -19.15 -8.67
N CYS A 333 -12.47 -18.23 -9.62
CA CYS A 333 -11.45 -18.42 -10.65
C CYS A 333 -10.04 -18.39 -10.04
N VAL A 334 -9.75 -17.38 -9.21
CA VAL A 334 -8.46 -17.25 -8.52
C VAL A 334 -8.26 -18.41 -7.53
N ASP A 335 -9.28 -18.71 -6.73
CA ASP A 335 -9.22 -19.79 -5.74
C ASP A 335 -8.90 -21.14 -6.41
N ALA A 336 -9.53 -21.44 -7.57
CA ALA A 336 -9.25 -22.67 -8.31
C ALA A 336 -7.81 -22.77 -8.84
N TYR A 337 -7.20 -21.65 -9.27
CA TYR A 337 -5.79 -21.63 -9.69
C TYR A 337 -4.86 -21.86 -8.50
N VAL A 338 -5.07 -21.13 -7.40
CA VAL A 338 -4.21 -21.18 -6.22
C VAL A 338 -4.29 -22.54 -5.54
N GLU A 339 -5.50 -23.05 -5.30
CA GLU A 339 -5.70 -24.35 -4.66
C GLU A 339 -5.22 -25.49 -5.55
N GLY A 340 -5.51 -25.43 -6.85
CA GLY A 340 -5.00 -26.40 -7.81
C GLY A 340 -3.47 -26.45 -7.85
N PHE A 341 -2.81 -25.30 -7.72
CA PHE A 341 -1.37 -25.26 -7.68
C PHE A 341 -0.81 -25.75 -6.34
N LEU A 342 -1.29 -25.23 -5.22
CA LEU A 342 -0.78 -25.55 -3.88
C LEU A 342 -1.06 -27.00 -3.48
N VAL A 343 -2.23 -27.54 -3.81
CA VAL A 343 -2.64 -28.90 -3.45
C VAL A 343 -2.18 -29.91 -4.51
N ASP A 344 -2.53 -29.68 -5.78
CA ASP A 344 -2.32 -30.68 -6.84
C ASP A 344 -1.02 -30.47 -7.64
N GLY A 345 -0.34 -29.33 -7.47
CA GLY A 345 0.80 -28.95 -8.32
C GLY A 345 0.40 -28.51 -9.74
N ARG A 346 -0.88 -28.19 -9.99
CA ARG A 346 -1.37 -27.77 -11.30
C ARG A 346 -1.02 -26.29 -11.56
N MET A 347 0.11 -26.07 -12.22
CA MET A 347 0.51 -24.76 -12.73
C MET A 347 -0.04 -24.56 -14.15
N PRO A 348 -0.61 -23.39 -14.50
CA PRO A 348 -0.97 -23.13 -15.89
C PRO A 348 0.27 -23.10 -16.79
N THR A 349 0.10 -23.52 -18.05
CA THR A 349 1.20 -23.61 -19.02
C THR A 349 1.65 -22.23 -19.52
N GLU A 350 0.72 -21.29 -19.56
CA GLU A 350 0.87 -19.90 -19.99
C GLU A 350 0.28 -18.97 -18.91
N ASP A 351 0.51 -17.67 -19.05
CA ASP A 351 -0.18 -16.69 -18.21
C ASP A 351 -1.70 -16.79 -18.43
N ALA A 352 -2.47 -16.45 -17.41
CA ALA A 352 -3.92 -16.55 -17.45
C ALA A 352 -4.59 -15.29 -16.89
N SER A 353 -5.92 -15.25 -16.99
CA SER A 353 -6.70 -14.15 -16.45
C SER A 353 -7.96 -14.64 -15.75
N CYS A 354 -8.37 -13.88 -14.74
CA CYS A 354 -9.66 -14.01 -14.07
C CYS A 354 -10.37 -12.67 -14.10
N GLU A 355 -11.70 -12.70 -14.22
CA GLU A 355 -12.50 -11.50 -14.00
C GLU A 355 -12.34 -11.00 -12.56
N GLY A 356 -12.50 -9.69 -12.38
CA GLY A 356 -12.53 -9.07 -11.07
C GLY A 356 -13.86 -9.36 -10.36
N LYS A 357 -13.86 -9.30 -9.03
CA LYS A 357 -15.10 -9.26 -8.27
C LYS A 357 -15.89 -7.99 -8.62
N PRO A 358 -17.23 -8.06 -8.75
CA PRO A 358 -18.07 -6.86 -8.86
C PRO A 358 -17.88 -5.93 -7.66
N LEU A 359 -17.90 -4.61 -7.91
CA LEU A 359 -17.93 -3.61 -6.85
C LEU A 359 -19.28 -3.68 -6.10
N PRO A 360 -19.31 -3.30 -4.79
CA PRO A 360 -20.49 -3.48 -3.96
C PRO A 360 -21.67 -2.61 -4.42
N ASP A 361 -22.89 -3.14 -4.31
CA ASP A 361 -24.12 -2.38 -4.46
C ASP A 361 -24.63 -1.97 -3.05
N PRO A 362 -24.57 -0.68 -2.68
CA PRO A 362 -24.99 -0.21 -1.36
C PRO A 362 -26.49 -0.38 -1.07
N THR A 363 -27.30 -0.77 -2.06
CA THR A 363 -28.74 -1.05 -1.88
C THR A 363 -29.04 -2.48 -1.43
N THR A 364 -28.10 -3.41 -1.60
CA THR A 364 -28.30 -4.84 -1.35
C THR A 364 -28.15 -5.27 0.12
N GLY A 365 -27.83 -4.32 1.02
CA GLY A 365 -27.64 -4.54 2.45
C GLY A 365 -28.67 -3.88 3.37
N ARG A 366 -29.86 -3.52 2.87
CA ARG A 366 -30.98 -3.00 3.69
C ARG A 366 -32.02 -4.06 4.00
#